data_AF-A0A1M5BDD2-F1
#
_entry.id   AF-A0A1M5BDD2-F1
#
_cell.length_a   1.000
_cell.length_b   1.000
_cell.length_c   1.000
_cell.angle_alpha   90.00
_cell.angle_beta   90.00
_cell.angle_gamma   90.00
#
_symmetry.space_group_name_H-M   'P 1'
#
loop_
_entity.id
_entity.type
_entity.pdbx_description
1 polymer ?
#
loop_
_entity_poly.entity_id
_entity_poly.type
_entity_poly.pdbx_seq_one_letter_code
_entity_poly.pdbx_strand_id
1 'polypeptide(L)'
;MILKKQTYKVDKKVNPLIGILLFFISIFLFILTVPLGFIYGIFHGLFKKGIVGLGEYLLKIAISIDQLGNVGMQHLLNLLWIKKGGYKFGNRDETISSALGRNNKLGTLTKFGSAIDKLLDFLDKNHSLNSIDYYIEPSEEILDQLAWIHIVDKKLLALRPKEKTKYMLPGTQKDPKVSDVMVLTQKIMEDWNISLDISSFEYIGVFEAQADGKRPGILVRKTCYFSSYSGEMSIDPELGEIVWLRYQDRKNVCEVDTLIFDFLKDSDQLF
;
A
#
# COMPACT_ATOMS: atom_id res chain seq x y z
N MET A 1 25.45 -2.95 14.24
CA MET A 1 24.17 -2.48 13.67
C MET A 1 24.29 -2.49 12.15
N ILE A 2 23.70 -3.48 11.47
CA ILE A 2 23.68 -3.48 9.99
C ILE A 2 22.55 -2.53 9.59
N LEU A 3 22.89 -1.28 9.27
CA LEU A 3 21.95 -0.34 8.68
C LEU A 3 21.75 -0.75 7.22
N LYS A 4 20.82 -1.69 6.99
CA LYS A 4 20.36 -2.02 5.65
C LYS A 4 19.54 -0.82 5.17
N LYS A 5 20.20 0.16 4.53
CA LYS A 5 19.47 1.20 3.80
C LYS A 5 18.51 0.47 2.87
N GLN A 6 17.21 0.56 3.09
CA GLN A 6 16.22 0.23 2.08
C GLN A 6 16.49 1.20 0.93
N THR A 7 17.38 0.82 0.03
CA THR A 7 17.55 1.55 -1.22
C THR A 7 16.47 1.04 -2.14
N TYR A 8 15.25 1.53 -1.94
CA TYR A 8 14.33 1.65 -3.06
C TYR A 8 14.99 2.63 -4.04
N LYS A 9 15.77 2.06 -4.96
CA LYS A 9 16.24 2.80 -6.12
C LYS A 9 15.05 2.83 -7.06
N VAL A 10 14.52 4.02 -7.34
CA VAL A 10 13.94 4.28 -8.67
C VAL A 10 14.93 3.68 -9.67
N ASP A 11 14.46 2.74 -10.50
CA ASP A 11 15.32 1.87 -11.30
C ASP A 11 16.53 2.65 -11.81
N LYS A 12 17.73 2.30 -11.34
CA LYS A 12 18.97 2.90 -11.83
C LYS A 12 18.89 2.80 -13.35
N LYS A 13 18.93 3.92 -14.11
CA LYS A 13 18.85 3.91 -15.59
C LYS A 13 19.65 2.72 -16.14
N VAL A 14 18.95 1.64 -16.44
CA VAL A 14 19.57 0.41 -16.93
C VAL A 14 19.80 0.65 -18.40
N ASN A 15 21.01 0.35 -18.89
CA ASN A 15 21.23 0.35 -20.33
C ASN A 15 20.19 -0.61 -20.96
N PRO A 16 19.33 -0.18 -21.89
CA PRO A 16 18.26 -1.00 -22.44
C PRO A 16 18.73 -2.38 -22.93
N LEU A 17 19.95 -2.46 -23.47
CA LEU A 17 20.55 -3.72 -23.93
C LEU A 17 20.83 -4.70 -22.78
N ILE A 18 21.19 -4.20 -21.60
CA ILE A 18 21.39 -5.03 -20.40
C ILE A 18 20.07 -5.64 -19.97
N GLY A 19 18.97 -4.88 -20.01
CA GLY A 19 17.63 -5.39 -19.67
C GLY A 19 17.21 -6.53 -20.60
N ILE A 20 17.38 -6.35 -21.91
CA ILE A 20 17.10 -7.38 -22.92
C ILE A 20 17.97 -8.63 -22.70
N LEU A 21 19.27 -8.45 -22.45
CA LEU A 21 20.19 -9.54 -22.19
C LEU A 21 19.78 -10.34 -20.94
N LEU A 22 19.51 -9.65 -19.83
CA LEU A 22 19.08 -10.27 -18.58
C LEU A 22 17.77 -11.04 -18.75
N PHE A 23 16.85 -10.56 -19.58
CA PHE A 23 15.61 -11.26 -19.90
C PHE A 23 15.88 -12.61 -20.59
N PHE A 24 16.71 -12.64 -21.64
CA PHE A 24 17.03 -13.92 -22.29
C PHE A 24 17.78 -14.89 -21.38
N ILE A 25 18.70 -14.36 -20.56
CA ILE A 25 19.40 -15.17 -19.54
C ILE A 25 18.41 -15.74 -18.52
N SER A 26 17.45 -14.93 -18.03
CA SER A 26 16.48 -15.39 -17.04
C SER A 26 15.57 -16.49 -17.59
N ILE A 27 15.12 -16.37 -18.85
CA ILE A 27 14.34 -17.42 -19.52
C ILE A 27 15.17 -18.71 -19.66
N PHE A 28 16.41 -18.61 -20.11
CA PHE A 28 17.31 -19.76 -20.23
C PHE A 28 17.50 -20.47 -18.88
N LEU A 29 17.80 -19.71 -17.82
CA LEU A 29 17.95 -20.25 -16.47
C LEU A 29 16.64 -20.82 -15.92
N PHE A 30 15.51 -20.19 -16.21
CA PHE A 30 14.20 -20.66 -15.76
C PHE A 30 13.91 -22.05 -16.32
N ILE A 31 14.05 -22.23 -17.64
CA ILE A 31 13.82 -23.50 -18.33
C ILE A 31 14.73 -24.60 -17.78
N LEU A 32 15.98 -24.27 -17.47
CA LEU A 32 16.97 -25.26 -17.02
C LEU A 32 16.81 -25.62 -15.53
N THR A 33 16.61 -24.63 -14.66
CA THR A 33 16.77 -24.80 -13.20
C THR A 33 15.45 -24.95 -12.45
N VAL A 34 14.37 -24.29 -12.90
CA VAL A 34 13.09 -24.32 -12.18
C VAL A 34 12.44 -25.70 -12.19
N PRO A 35 12.44 -26.49 -13.30
CA PRO A 35 11.88 -27.84 -13.26
C PRO A 35 12.56 -28.74 -12.22
N LEU A 36 13.89 -28.67 -12.11
CA LEU A 36 14.67 -29.43 -11.13
C LEU A 36 14.34 -28.98 -9.70
N GLY A 37 14.32 -27.67 -9.46
CA GLY A 37 13.96 -27.09 -8.17
C GLY A 37 12.52 -27.41 -7.77
N PHE A 38 11.60 -27.44 -8.74
CA PHE A 38 10.18 -27.74 -8.53
C PHE A 38 9.95 -29.19 -8.10
N ILE A 39 10.58 -30.14 -8.79
CA ILE A 39 10.53 -31.56 -8.43
C ILE A 39 11.08 -31.75 -7.01
N TYR A 40 12.25 -31.17 -6.71
CA TYR A 40 12.82 -31.24 -5.37
C TYR A 40 11.90 -30.62 -4.31
N GLY A 41 11.31 -29.46 -4.60
CA GLY A 41 10.40 -28.75 -3.70
C GLY A 41 9.15 -29.57 -3.36
N ILE A 42 8.55 -30.26 -4.34
CA ILE A 42 7.42 -31.17 -4.13
C ILE A 42 7.79 -32.26 -3.12
N PHE A 43 8.88 -32.99 -3.39
CA PHE A 43 9.31 -34.08 -2.52
C PHE A 43 9.71 -33.57 -1.13
N HIS A 44 10.43 -32.44 -1.06
CA HIS A 44 10.84 -31.85 0.21
C HIS A 44 9.62 -31.45 1.07
N GLY A 45 8.62 -30.80 0.47
CA GLY A 45 7.38 -30.43 1.17
C GLY A 45 6.62 -31.66 1.67
N LEU A 46 6.46 -32.67 0.80
CA LEU A 46 5.83 -33.94 1.13
C LEU A 46 6.55 -34.68 2.28
N PHE A 47 7.88 -34.77 2.24
CA PHE A 47 8.65 -35.48 3.27
C PHE A 47 8.71 -34.73 4.60
N LYS A 48 8.66 -33.40 4.60
CA LYS A 48 8.75 -32.58 5.83
C LYS A 48 7.41 -32.42 6.56
N LYS A 49 6.32 -32.22 5.81
CA LYS A 49 4.99 -31.90 6.39
C LYS A 49 3.82 -32.59 5.66
N GLY A 50 4.08 -33.61 4.83
CA GLY A 50 3.04 -34.30 4.08
C GLY A 50 2.29 -33.38 3.11
N ILE A 51 0.98 -33.59 3.00
CA ILE A 51 0.12 -32.83 2.08
C ILE A 51 0.05 -31.33 2.43
N VAL A 52 0.20 -30.98 3.72
CA VAL A 52 0.23 -29.59 4.19
C VAL A 52 1.47 -28.87 3.65
N GLY A 53 2.64 -29.51 3.74
CA GLY A 53 3.88 -28.95 3.20
C GLY A 53 3.87 -28.80 1.69
N LEU A 54 3.28 -29.77 0.99
CA LEU A 54 3.06 -29.66 -0.45
C LEU A 54 2.15 -28.47 -0.78
N GLY A 55 1.05 -28.31 -0.04
CA GLY A 55 0.13 -27.18 -0.20
C GLY A 55 0.79 -25.82 0.03
N GLU A 56 1.54 -25.65 1.13
CA GLU A 56 2.30 -24.43 1.42
C GLU A 56 3.31 -24.09 0.30
N TYR A 57 3.97 -25.11 -0.26
CA TYR A 57 4.92 -24.93 -1.36
C TYR A 57 4.21 -24.52 -2.67
N LEU A 58 3.17 -25.24 -3.06
CA LEU A 58 2.41 -24.95 -4.28
C LEU A 58 1.73 -23.59 -4.22
N LEU A 59 1.23 -23.17 -3.04
CA LEU A 59 0.66 -21.84 -2.85
C LEU A 59 1.69 -20.74 -3.11
N LYS A 60 2.92 -20.89 -2.62
CA LYS A 60 4.01 -19.93 -2.90
C LYS A 60 4.31 -19.84 -4.39
N ILE A 61 4.36 -20.97 -5.09
CA ILE A 61 4.56 -21.00 -6.55
C ILE A 61 3.39 -20.32 -7.27
N ALA A 62 2.15 -20.59 -6.86
CA ALA A 62 0.96 -19.96 -7.44
C ALA A 62 1.00 -18.43 -7.30
N ILE A 63 1.34 -17.90 -6.12
CA ILE A 63 1.51 -16.45 -5.88
C ILE A 63 2.60 -15.87 -6.80
N SER A 64 3.76 -16.55 -6.92
CA SER A 64 4.83 -16.08 -7.81
C SER A 64 4.44 -16.10 -9.29
N ILE A 65 3.68 -17.11 -9.74
CA ILE A 65 3.13 -17.15 -11.10
C ILE A 65 2.14 -16.01 -11.29
N ASP A 66 1.33 -15.70 -10.28
CA ASP A 66 0.36 -14.60 -10.32
C ASP A 66 1.06 -13.23 -10.48
N GLN A 67 2.14 -12.98 -9.72
CA GLN A 67 2.98 -11.77 -9.89
C GLN A 67 3.62 -11.70 -11.28
N LEU A 68 4.19 -12.80 -11.78
CA LEU A 68 4.75 -12.87 -13.13
C LEU A 68 3.68 -12.57 -14.18
N GLY A 69 2.48 -13.11 -14.00
CA GLY A 69 1.33 -12.86 -14.87
C GLY A 69 0.90 -11.40 -14.88
N ASN A 70 0.90 -10.75 -13.71
CA ASN A 70 0.56 -9.32 -13.58
C ASN A 70 1.47 -8.46 -14.46
N VAL A 71 2.78 -8.71 -14.43
CA VAL A 71 3.77 -8.01 -15.28
C VAL A 71 3.65 -8.43 -16.74
N GLY A 72 3.66 -9.74 -17.02
CA GLY A 72 3.72 -10.28 -18.38
C GLY A 72 2.48 -9.99 -19.22
N MET A 73 1.30 -9.92 -18.59
CA MET A 73 0.03 -9.66 -19.26
C MET A 73 -0.51 -8.25 -19.04
N GLN A 74 0.25 -7.35 -18.40
CA GLN A 74 -0.22 -6.04 -17.95
C GLN A 74 -1.02 -5.28 -19.00
N HIS A 75 -0.55 -5.22 -20.25
CA HIS A 75 -1.19 -4.44 -21.31
C HIS A 75 -2.53 -5.05 -21.74
N LEU A 76 -2.62 -6.38 -21.77
CA LEU A 76 -3.83 -7.11 -22.11
C LEU A 76 -4.87 -7.00 -20.98
N LEU A 77 -4.44 -7.20 -19.73
CA LEU A 77 -5.31 -7.06 -18.55
C LEU A 77 -5.83 -5.62 -18.43
N ASN A 78 -4.95 -4.62 -18.61
CA ASN A 78 -5.31 -3.21 -18.58
C ASN A 78 -6.29 -2.80 -19.71
N LEU A 79 -6.31 -3.52 -20.81
CA LEU A 79 -7.24 -3.30 -21.92
C LEU A 79 -8.59 -3.97 -21.67
N LEU A 80 -8.57 -5.22 -21.20
CA LEU A 80 -9.75 -6.07 -21.15
C LEU A 80 -10.50 -6.01 -19.80
N TRP A 81 -9.78 -5.87 -18.68
CA TRP A 81 -10.34 -6.12 -17.33
C TRP A 81 -10.74 -4.83 -16.60
N ILE A 82 -10.17 -3.68 -16.98
CA ILE A 82 -10.44 -2.39 -16.33
C ILE A 82 -11.01 -1.36 -17.29
N LYS A 83 -11.86 -0.48 -16.76
CA LYS A 83 -12.37 0.70 -17.45
C LYS A 83 -11.22 1.71 -17.66
N LYS A 84 -11.43 2.67 -18.58
CA LYS A 84 -10.50 3.79 -18.77
C LYS A 84 -10.30 4.53 -17.45
N GLY A 85 -9.04 4.62 -17.02
CA GLY A 85 -8.68 5.23 -15.74
C GLY A 85 -8.73 4.27 -14.55
N GLY A 86 -8.94 2.96 -14.69
CA GLY A 86 -8.80 2.03 -13.56
C GLY A 86 -7.36 1.95 -12.99
N TYR A 87 -7.23 1.31 -11.82
CA TYR A 87 -5.93 0.95 -11.24
C TYR A 87 -5.22 -0.05 -12.15
N LYS A 88 -3.93 0.16 -12.41
CA LYS A 88 -3.22 -0.58 -13.45
C LYS A 88 -2.64 -1.90 -12.93
N PHE A 89 -2.79 -2.94 -13.74
CA PHE A 89 -1.97 -4.15 -13.67
C PHE A 89 -0.55 -3.84 -14.14
N GLY A 90 0.44 -4.56 -13.61
CA GLY A 90 1.84 -4.45 -14.03
C GLY A 90 2.87 -4.20 -12.93
N ASN A 91 2.45 -3.97 -11.68
CA ASN A 91 3.38 -3.86 -10.56
C ASN A 91 4.04 -5.23 -10.28
N ARG A 92 5.38 -5.28 -10.33
CA ARG A 92 6.15 -6.52 -10.21
C ARG A 92 6.07 -7.20 -8.85
N ASP A 93 5.74 -6.44 -7.82
CA ASP A 93 5.55 -6.97 -6.46
C ASP A 93 4.09 -7.32 -6.18
N GLU A 94 3.19 -7.09 -7.13
CA GLU A 94 1.75 -7.29 -6.96
C GLU A 94 1.21 -8.46 -7.80
N THR A 95 0.28 -9.22 -7.24
CA THR A 95 -0.44 -10.31 -7.93
C THR A 95 -1.57 -9.77 -8.83
N ILE A 96 -2.02 -10.55 -9.83
CA ILE A 96 -3.24 -10.19 -10.59
C ILE A 96 -4.43 -10.12 -9.64
N SER A 97 -4.53 -11.06 -8.71
CA SER A 97 -5.64 -11.12 -7.75
C SER A 97 -5.73 -9.85 -6.88
N SER A 98 -4.60 -9.31 -6.44
CA SER A 98 -4.52 -8.02 -5.71
C SER A 98 -4.97 -6.84 -6.56
N ALA A 99 -4.40 -6.69 -7.76
CA ALA A 99 -4.74 -5.59 -8.67
C ALA A 99 -6.22 -5.65 -9.13
N LEU A 100 -6.76 -6.86 -9.31
CA LEU A 100 -8.17 -7.09 -9.58
C LEU A 100 -9.04 -6.66 -8.39
N GLY A 101 -8.67 -7.04 -7.16
CA GLY A 101 -9.35 -6.66 -5.93
C GLY A 101 -9.41 -5.14 -5.72
N ARG A 102 -8.32 -4.43 -5.99
CA ARG A 102 -8.28 -2.95 -5.98
C ARG A 102 -9.30 -2.37 -6.96
N ASN A 103 -9.35 -2.89 -8.18
CA ASN A 103 -10.32 -2.44 -9.17
C ASN A 103 -11.77 -2.83 -8.83
N ASN A 104 -11.99 -3.96 -8.15
CA ASN A 104 -13.29 -4.35 -7.61
C ASN A 104 -13.75 -3.31 -6.57
N LYS A 105 -12.91 -3.04 -5.56
CA LYS A 105 -13.16 -2.04 -4.52
C LYS A 105 -13.46 -0.65 -5.08
N LEU A 106 -12.78 -0.26 -6.16
CA LEU A 106 -12.97 1.03 -6.85
C LEU A 106 -14.13 1.06 -7.85
N GLY A 107 -14.79 -0.07 -8.13
CA GLY A 107 -15.83 -0.18 -9.15
C GLY A 107 -15.33 0.05 -10.59
N THR A 108 -14.02 -0.11 -10.82
CA THR A 108 -13.35 0.19 -12.08
C THR A 108 -13.18 -1.02 -13.00
N LEU A 109 -13.71 -2.20 -12.64
CA LEU A 109 -13.71 -3.37 -13.52
C LEU A 109 -14.62 -3.21 -14.74
N THR A 110 -14.23 -3.79 -15.88
CA THR A 110 -15.13 -4.04 -17.01
C THR A 110 -16.10 -5.18 -16.67
N LYS A 111 -17.07 -5.45 -17.56
CA LYS A 111 -17.92 -6.65 -17.44
C LYS A 111 -17.10 -7.93 -17.45
N PHE A 112 -16.04 -7.99 -18.27
CA PHE A 112 -15.16 -9.15 -18.34
C PHE A 112 -14.33 -9.30 -17.06
N GLY A 113 -13.68 -8.23 -16.59
CA GLY A 113 -12.96 -8.24 -15.31
C GLY A 113 -13.86 -8.64 -14.13
N SER A 114 -15.11 -8.14 -14.10
CA SER A 114 -16.10 -8.50 -13.08
C SER A 114 -16.52 -9.98 -13.16
N ALA A 115 -16.48 -10.60 -14.34
CA ALA A 115 -16.79 -12.02 -14.48
C ALA A 115 -15.65 -12.90 -13.95
N ILE A 116 -14.39 -12.50 -14.17
CA ILE A 116 -13.22 -13.17 -13.59
C ILE A 116 -13.24 -13.03 -12.07
N ASP A 117 -13.46 -11.83 -11.55
CA ASP A 117 -13.56 -11.57 -10.11
C ASP A 117 -14.61 -12.48 -9.43
N LYS A 118 -15.80 -12.60 -10.02
CA LYS A 118 -16.84 -13.53 -9.55
C LYS A 118 -16.45 -15.00 -9.62
N LEU A 119 -15.67 -15.40 -10.62
CA LEU A 119 -15.17 -16.76 -10.71
C LEU A 119 -14.20 -17.07 -9.56
N LEU A 120 -13.31 -16.13 -9.24
CA LEU A 120 -12.39 -16.28 -8.12
C LEU A 120 -13.15 -16.30 -6.79
N ASP A 121 -14.12 -15.40 -6.61
CA ASP A 121 -14.99 -15.35 -5.42
C ASP A 121 -15.80 -16.64 -5.20
N PHE A 122 -16.11 -17.37 -6.28
CA PHE A 122 -16.76 -18.68 -6.21
C PHE A 122 -15.80 -19.78 -5.72
N LEU A 123 -14.52 -19.70 -6.09
CA LEU A 123 -13.50 -20.66 -5.66
C LEU A 123 -13.06 -20.41 -4.20
N ASP A 124 -12.97 -19.15 -3.81
CA ASP A 124 -12.58 -18.69 -2.48
C ASP A 124 -13.32 -17.38 -2.16
N LYS A 125 -14.02 -17.33 -1.02
CA LYS A 125 -14.94 -16.22 -0.74
C LYS A 125 -14.16 -14.91 -0.56
N ASN A 126 -14.55 -13.87 -1.30
CA ASN A 126 -13.89 -12.56 -1.32
C ASN A 126 -12.41 -12.66 -1.76
N HIS A 127 -12.08 -13.60 -2.64
CA HIS A 127 -10.71 -13.94 -3.01
C HIS A 127 -9.88 -12.70 -3.40
N SER A 128 -10.40 -11.88 -4.31
CA SER A 128 -9.68 -10.73 -4.83
C SER A 128 -9.50 -9.64 -3.78
N LEU A 129 -10.52 -9.40 -2.94
CA LEU A 129 -10.48 -8.43 -1.84
C LEU A 129 -9.51 -8.85 -0.73
N ASN A 130 -9.50 -10.14 -0.38
CA ASN A 130 -8.56 -10.69 0.61
C ASN A 130 -7.12 -10.74 0.08
N SER A 131 -6.95 -10.74 -1.25
CA SER A 131 -5.65 -10.77 -1.92
C SER A 131 -5.01 -9.39 -2.09
N ILE A 132 -5.68 -8.30 -1.70
CA ILE A 132 -5.10 -6.95 -1.82
C ILE A 132 -3.87 -6.84 -0.91
N ASP A 133 -2.69 -6.67 -1.53
CA ASP A 133 -1.45 -6.48 -0.81
C ASP A 133 -1.12 -4.99 -0.65
N TYR A 134 -1.04 -4.54 0.60
CA TYR A 134 -0.72 -3.15 0.98
C TYR A 134 0.79 -2.90 1.13
N TYR A 135 1.63 -3.92 0.94
CA TYR A 135 3.08 -3.85 1.10
C TYR A 135 3.85 -4.09 -0.21
N ILE A 136 3.24 -3.71 -1.34
CA ILE A 136 3.87 -3.71 -2.66
C ILE A 136 4.75 -2.47 -2.87
N GLU A 137 5.71 -2.57 -3.79
CA GLU A 137 6.50 -1.42 -4.26
C GLU A 137 5.59 -0.25 -4.70
N PRO A 138 5.94 1.00 -4.35
CA PRO A 138 5.17 2.16 -4.80
C PRO A 138 5.12 2.25 -6.33
N SER A 139 3.92 2.46 -6.87
CA SER A 139 3.71 2.71 -8.30
C SER A 139 3.17 4.12 -8.51
N GLU A 140 3.08 4.57 -9.77
CA GLU A 140 2.49 5.88 -10.11
C GLU A 140 1.01 5.99 -9.71
N GLU A 141 0.35 4.85 -9.50
CA GLU A 141 -1.03 4.74 -9.05
C GLU A 141 -1.18 4.89 -7.53
N ILE A 142 -0.10 4.91 -6.74
CA ILE A 142 -0.17 4.91 -5.28
C ILE A 142 0.63 6.10 -4.71
N LEU A 143 -0.10 7.02 -4.11
CA LEU A 143 0.45 8.12 -3.32
C LEU A 143 0.69 7.64 -1.90
N ASP A 144 1.92 7.27 -1.59
CA ASP A 144 2.29 6.67 -0.30
C ASP A 144 2.62 7.73 0.77
N GLN A 145 1.86 7.77 1.85
CA GLN A 145 1.88 8.78 2.88
C GLN A 145 2.07 8.19 4.27
N LEU A 146 2.58 9.01 5.17
CA LEU A 146 2.72 8.74 6.59
C LEU A 146 1.81 9.71 7.35
N ALA A 147 1.22 9.25 8.44
CA ALA A 147 0.44 10.10 9.33
C ALA A 147 0.77 9.83 10.80
N TRP A 148 0.89 10.90 11.56
CA TRP A 148 0.94 10.85 13.01
C TRP A 148 -0.47 11.09 13.53
N ILE A 149 -0.98 10.11 14.27
CA ILE A 149 -2.31 10.17 14.89
C ILE A 149 -2.10 10.63 16.33
N HIS A 150 -2.78 11.70 16.69
CA HIS A 150 -2.72 12.24 18.05
C HIS A 150 -4.13 12.59 18.53
N ILE A 151 -4.50 12.05 19.69
CA ILE A 151 -5.85 12.14 20.23
C ILE A 151 -5.78 12.68 21.65
N VAL A 152 -6.60 13.68 21.94
CA VAL A 152 -6.79 14.25 23.29
C VAL A 152 -8.30 14.38 23.51
N ASP A 153 -8.77 13.92 24.67
CA ASP A 153 -10.20 13.96 25.03
C ASP A 153 -11.13 13.41 23.94
N LYS A 154 -10.73 12.30 23.31
CA LYS A 154 -11.46 11.65 22.20
C LYS A 154 -11.68 12.57 20.98
N LYS A 155 -10.77 13.53 20.77
CA LYS A 155 -10.70 14.36 19.57
C LYS A 155 -9.37 14.16 18.87
N LEU A 156 -9.42 14.05 17.55
CA LEU A 156 -8.26 13.83 16.70
C LEU A 156 -7.65 15.18 16.28
N LEU A 157 -6.34 15.31 16.44
CA LEU A 157 -5.58 16.46 15.96
C LEU A 157 -5.61 16.52 14.44
N ALA A 158 -5.90 17.70 13.90
CA ALA A 158 -5.81 17.97 12.48
C ALA A 158 -5.43 19.43 12.20
N LEU A 159 -5.07 19.68 10.94
CA LEU A 159 -4.84 21.00 10.38
C LEU A 159 -6.06 21.41 9.54
N ARG A 160 -6.55 22.63 9.75
CA ARG A 160 -7.40 23.34 8.80
C ARG A 160 -6.53 24.20 7.88
N PRO A 161 -6.17 23.74 6.68
CA PRO A 161 -5.38 24.54 5.76
C PRO A 161 -6.13 25.79 5.28
N LYS A 162 -5.41 26.89 5.00
CA LYS A 162 -6.01 28.15 4.51
C LYS A 162 -6.68 28.01 3.13
N GLU A 163 -6.05 27.26 2.23
CA GLU A 163 -6.45 27.20 0.81
C GLU A 163 -7.30 25.98 0.45
N LYS A 164 -7.50 25.03 1.36
CA LYS A 164 -8.28 23.81 1.10
C LYS A 164 -9.49 23.74 2.00
N THR A 165 -10.54 23.11 1.50
CA THR A 165 -11.81 22.95 2.22
C THR A 165 -11.80 21.78 3.20
N LYS A 166 -10.94 20.78 3.00
CA LYS A 166 -10.86 19.57 3.82
C LYS A 166 -9.79 19.70 4.89
N TYR A 167 -10.06 19.14 6.08
CA TYR A 167 -9.05 19.00 7.12
C TYR A 167 -8.00 17.96 6.72
N MET A 168 -6.79 18.12 7.25
CA MET A 168 -5.66 17.23 6.98
C MET A 168 -5.06 16.73 8.29
N LEU A 169 -4.88 15.41 8.42
CA LEU A 169 -4.14 14.85 9.54
C LEU A 169 -2.64 15.21 9.46
N PRO A 170 -1.95 15.39 10.60
CA PRO A 170 -0.50 15.60 10.62
C PRO A 170 0.21 14.44 9.91
N GLY A 171 1.07 14.75 8.95
CA GLY A 171 1.66 13.71 8.12
C GLY A 171 2.45 14.25 6.94
N THR A 172 2.94 13.34 6.11
CA THR A 172 3.83 13.66 5.00
C THR A 172 3.86 12.57 3.94
N GLN A 173 4.44 12.88 2.79
CA GLN A 173 4.75 11.86 1.79
C GLN A 173 5.88 10.96 2.32
N LYS A 174 5.77 9.65 2.13
CA LYS A 174 6.82 8.70 2.49
C LYS A 174 8.05 8.94 1.59
N ASP A 175 9.24 8.96 2.19
CA ASP A 175 10.50 8.88 1.45
C ASP A 175 10.97 7.41 1.42
N PRO A 176 11.06 6.77 0.25
CA PRO A 176 11.43 5.37 0.17
C PRO A 176 12.90 5.10 0.56
N LYS A 177 13.73 6.13 0.81
CA LYS A 177 15.13 5.99 1.23
C LYS A 177 15.35 6.20 2.73
N VAL A 178 14.32 6.64 3.45
CA VAL A 178 14.41 7.03 4.86
C VAL A 178 13.33 6.28 5.63
N SER A 179 13.61 5.84 6.86
CA SER A 179 12.60 5.16 7.68
C SER A 179 11.43 6.08 7.99
N ASP A 180 10.22 5.52 8.02
CA ASP A 180 8.97 6.25 8.29
C ASP A 180 9.05 7.13 9.54
N VAL A 181 9.61 6.60 10.63
CA VAL A 181 9.80 7.31 11.89
C VAL A 181 10.61 8.59 11.70
N MET A 182 11.77 8.51 11.03
CA MET A 182 12.61 9.68 10.79
C MET A 182 11.95 10.72 9.89
N VAL A 183 11.27 10.28 8.83
CA VAL A 183 10.56 11.19 7.91
C VAL A 183 9.45 11.94 8.67
N LEU A 184 8.69 11.22 9.49
CA LEU A 184 7.58 11.80 10.25
C LEU A 184 8.08 12.72 11.37
N THR A 185 9.08 12.31 12.15
CA THR A 185 9.69 13.16 13.18
C THR A 185 10.24 14.46 12.59
N GLN A 186 10.96 14.39 11.45
CA GLN A 186 11.47 15.59 10.80
C GLN A 186 10.32 16.50 10.35
N LYS A 187 9.32 15.96 9.65
CA LYS A 187 8.25 16.80 9.11
C LYS A 187 7.37 17.41 10.20
N ILE A 188 7.09 16.66 11.25
CA ILE A 188 6.29 17.15 12.38
C ILE A 188 7.06 18.23 13.16
N MET A 189 8.38 18.10 13.31
CA MET A 189 9.20 19.18 13.86
C MET A 189 9.12 20.45 13.01
N GLU A 190 9.24 20.32 11.69
CA GLU A 190 9.20 21.46 10.74
C GLU A 190 7.83 22.17 10.74
N ASP A 191 6.73 21.40 10.67
CA ASP A 191 5.40 21.98 10.46
C ASP A 191 4.69 22.34 11.78
N TRP A 192 4.93 21.58 12.86
CA TRP A 192 4.17 21.66 14.12
C TRP A 192 5.01 22.11 15.33
N ASN A 193 6.31 22.34 15.14
CA ASN A 193 7.26 22.80 16.17
C ASN A 193 7.31 21.91 17.42
N ILE A 194 7.14 20.59 17.25
CA ILE A 194 7.21 19.60 18.33
C ILE A 194 8.13 18.44 17.96
N SER A 195 8.71 17.81 18.98
CA SER A 195 9.57 16.64 18.80
C SER A 195 8.82 15.36 19.17
N LEU A 196 8.66 14.45 18.21
CA LEU A 196 8.11 13.12 18.45
C LEU A 196 9.16 12.20 19.08
N ASP A 197 8.78 11.45 20.12
CA ASP A 197 9.66 10.47 20.77
C ASP A 197 9.73 9.19 19.93
N ILE A 198 10.88 8.99 19.30
CA ILE A 198 11.21 7.83 18.45
C ILE A 198 10.91 6.50 19.15
N SER A 199 11.12 6.40 20.46
CA SER A 199 10.94 5.15 21.22
C SER A 199 9.48 4.81 21.51
N SER A 200 8.58 5.79 21.36
CA SER A 200 7.15 5.67 21.64
C SER A 200 6.31 5.35 20.40
N PHE A 201 6.93 5.19 19.22
CA PHE A 201 6.19 4.95 17.99
C PHE A 201 5.46 3.60 18.04
N GLU A 202 4.14 3.67 17.87
CA GLU A 202 3.27 2.50 17.79
C GLU A 202 2.60 2.48 16.41
N TYR A 203 2.74 1.37 15.70
CA TYR A 203 2.10 1.17 14.40
C TYR A 203 0.61 0.93 14.56
N ILE A 204 -0.20 1.70 13.84
CA ILE A 204 -1.67 1.60 13.87
C ILE A 204 -2.16 0.70 12.74
N GLY A 205 -1.72 0.98 11.52
CA GLY A 205 -2.26 0.35 10.33
C GLY A 205 -1.91 1.10 9.04
N VAL A 206 -2.26 0.47 7.92
CA VAL A 206 -2.20 1.07 6.59
C VAL A 206 -3.63 1.20 6.07
N PHE A 207 -3.99 2.41 5.68
CA PHE A 207 -5.32 2.74 5.16
C PHE A 207 -5.18 3.14 3.70
N GLU A 208 -6.13 2.73 2.88
CA GLU A 208 -6.05 2.98 1.45
C GLU A 208 -7.41 3.20 0.80
N ALA A 209 -7.50 4.31 0.07
CA ALA A 209 -8.70 4.75 -0.61
C ALA A 209 -8.37 5.55 -1.87
N GLN A 210 -9.38 5.87 -2.66
CA GLN A 210 -9.24 6.73 -3.83
C GLN A 210 -8.70 8.12 -3.42
N ALA A 211 -7.77 8.65 -4.22
CA ALA A 211 -7.23 9.98 -4.01
C ALA A 211 -8.23 11.06 -4.45
N ASP A 212 -8.53 11.99 -3.54
CA ASP A 212 -9.39 13.14 -3.81
C ASP A 212 -8.85 14.00 -4.96
N GLY A 213 -9.74 14.42 -5.86
CA GLY A 213 -9.39 15.30 -6.99
C GLY A 213 -8.46 14.67 -8.02
N LYS A 214 -8.15 13.37 -7.90
CA LYS A 214 -7.41 12.60 -8.90
C LYS A 214 -8.36 11.77 -9.75
N ARG A 215 -7.87 11.34 -10.92
CA ARG A 215 -8.61 10.36 -11.73
C ARG A 215 -8.84 9.07 -10.92
N PRO A 216 -9.87 8.28 -11.26
CA PRO A 216 -10.02 6.94 -10.71
C PRO A 216 -8.71 6.14 -10.78
N GLY A 217 -8.55 5.18 -9.88
CA GLY A 217 -7.39 4.28 -9.87
C GLY A 217 -6.11 4.89 -9.30
N ILE A 218 -6.09 6.18 -8.95
CA ILE A 218 -5.03 6.77 -8.12
C ILE A 218 -5.45 6.65 -6.67
N LEU A 219 -4.66 5.94 -5.87
CA LEU A 219 -4.91 5.64 -4.47
C LEU A 219 -4.03 6.51 -3.58
N VAL A 220 -4.54 6.91 -2.42
CA VAL A 220 -3.69 7.32 -1.30
C VAL A 220 -3.58 6.12 -0.38
N ARG A 221 -2.34 5.70 -0.10
CA ARG A 221 -2.00 4.72 0.94
C ARG A 221 -1.39 5.50 2.10
N LYS A 222 -1.93 5.36 3.30
CA LYS A 222 -1.50 6.11 4.48
C LYS A 222 -1.12 5.16 5.61
N THR A 223 0.16 5.12 5.94
CA THR A 223 0.71 4.38 7.07
C THR A 223 0.65 5.23 8.32
N CYS A 224 -0.06 4.79 9.35
CA CYS A 224 -0.39 5.59 10.52
C CYS A 224 0.34 5.11 11.78
N TYR A 225 0.78 6.07 12.60
CA TYR A 225 1.49 5.82 13.86
C TYR A 225 0.98 6.69 15.00
N PHE A 226 0.95 6.14 16.22
CA PHE A 226 0.93 6.92 17.44
C PHE A 226 2.36 7.22 17.88
N SER A 227 2.55 8.31 18.62
CA SER A 227 3.79 8.64 19.32
C SER A 227 3.51 9.73 20.34
N SER A 228 4.21 9.69 21.49
CA SER A 228 4.27 10.83 22.40
C SER A 228 5.14 11.94 21.81
N TYR A 229 4.94 13.16 22.29
CA TYR A 229 5.70 14.32 21.83
C TYR A 229 6.12 15.20 23.01
N SER A 230 7.10 16.07 22.75
CA SER A 230 7.52 17.13 23.65
C SER A 230 7.59 18.47 22.92
N GLY A 231 7.49 19.57 23.67
CA GLY A 231 7.42 20.93 23.15
C GLY A 231 6.00 21.51 23.15
N GLU A 232 5.89 22.77 22.75
CA GLU A 232 4.62 23.47 22.60
C GLU A 232 4.22 23.48 21.13
N MET A 233 3.02 22.96 20.84
CA MET A 233 2.54 22.81 19.47
C MET A 233 2.18 24.16 18.86
N SER A 234 2.79 24.47 17.72
CA SER A 234 2.50 25.68 16.94
C SER A 234 2.68 25.41 15.46
N ILE A 235 1.74 25.85 14.64
CA ILE A 235 1.78 25.78 13.19
C ILE A 235 2.06 27.18 12.63
N ASP A 236 2.84 27.28 11.56
CA ASP A 236 2.95 28.51 10.77
C ASP A 236 1.55 28.98 10.32
N PRO A 237 1.10 30.20 10.66
CA PRO A 237 -0.19 30.71 10.23
C PRO A 237 -0.43 30.63 8.72
N GLU A 238 0.60 30.60 7.87
CA GLU A 238 0.46 30.38 6.42
C GLU A 238 -0.02 28.97 6.06
N LEU A 239 0.35 27.96 6.84
CA LEU A 239 -0.07 26.58 6.63
C LEU A 239 -1.53 26.35 7.02
N GLY A 240 -2.00 27.01 8.09
CA GLY A 240 -3.39 26.89 8.54
C GLY A 240 -3.56 27.03 10.05
N GLU A 241 -4.60 26.38 10.57
CA GLU A 241 -4.95 26.42 11.99
C GLU A 241 -5.10 25.02 12.58
N ILE A 242 -4.63 24.86 13.82
CA ILE A 242 -4.78 23.63 14.59
C ILE A 242 -6.25 23.45 14.98
N VAL A 243 -6.81 22.29 14.72
CA VAL A 243 -8.18 21.94 15.07
C VAL A 243 -8.25 20.54 15.69
N TRP A 244 -9.28 20.32 16.49
CA TRP A 244 -9.55 19.05 17.17
C TRP A 244 -10.88 18.50 16.70
N LEU A 245 -10.83 17.42 15.93
CA LEU A 245 -11.96 16.85 15.22
C LEU A 245 -12.63 15.74 16.03
N ARG A 246 -13.96 15.67 15.98
CA ARG A 246 -14.78 14.57 16.50
C ARG A 246 -15.15 13.62 15.37
N TYR A 247 -15.71 12.45 15.68
CA TYR A 247 -16.08 11.47 14.66
C TYR A 247 -17.02 12.02 13.57
N GLN A 248 -17.92 12.91 13.95
CA GLN A 248 -18.85 13.57 13.00
C GLN A 248 -18.13 14.42 11.92
N ASP A 249 -16.91 14.85 12.17
CA ASP A 249 -16.14 15.70 11.27
C ASP A 249 -15.48 14.90 10.14
N ARG A 250 -15.53 13.56 10.17
CA ARG A 250 -14.98 12.69 9.09
C ARG A 250 -15.58 12.97 7.70
N LYS A 251 -16.76 13.61 7.63
CA LYS A 251 -17.35 14.07 6.36
C LYS A 251 -16.56 15.20 5.69
N ASN A 252 -15.66 15.84 6.43
CA ASN A 252 -14.86 16.99 6.01
C ASN A 252 -13.37 16.63 5.78
N VAL A 253 -13.02 15.34 5.71
CA VAL A 253 -11.66 14.87 5.40
C VAL A 253 -11.63 14.12 4.06
N CYS A 254 -10.45 13.69 3.63
CA CYS A 254 -10.30 12.84 2.45
C CYS A 254 -10.76 11.40 2.72
N GLU A 255 -10.99 10.64 1.65
CA GLU A 255 -11.56 9.29 1.77
C GLU A 255 -10.71 8.35 2.64
N VAL A 256 -9.37 8.41 2.52
CA VAL A 256 -8.46 7.61 3.35
C VAL A 256 -8.54 8.00 4.82
N ASP A 257 -8.72 9.30 5.11
CA ASP A 257 -8.84 9.77 6.48
C ASP A 257 -10.20 9.37 7.08
N THR A 258 -11.28 9.30 6.29
CA THR A 258 -12.55 8.74 6.75
C THR A 258 -12.39 7.31 7.29
N LEU A 259 -11.59 6.47 6.61
CA LEU A 259 -11.29 5.11 7.08
C LEU A 259 -10.52 5.11 8.42
N ILE A 260 -9.61 6.06 8.60
CA ILE A 260 -8.88 6.24 9.87
C ILE A 260 -9.85 6.64 10.97
N PHE A 261 -10.78 7.56 10.70
CA PHE A 261 -11.82 7.95 11.67
C PHE A 261 -12.72 6.77 12.06
N ASP A 262 -13.14 5.95 11.10
CA ASP A 262 -13.96 4.77 11.36
C ASP A 262 -13.20 3.74 12.23
N PHE A 263 -11.94 3.47 11.91
CA PHE A 263 -11.07 2.62 12.73
C PHE A 263 -10.89 3.16 14.15
N LEU A 264 -10.64 4.47 14.30
CA LEU A 264 -10.45 5.09 15.60
C LEU A 264 -11.74 5.08 16.44
N LYS A 265 -12.91 5.16 15.80
CA LYS A 265 -14.18 4.98 16.50
C LYS A 265 -14.40 3.53 16.93
N ASP A 266 -14.16 2.58 16.04
CA ASP A 266 -14.36 1.14 16.31
C ASP A 266 -13.39 0.61 17.38
N SER A 267 -12.26 1.30 17.58
CA SER A 267 -11.29 1.06 18.67
C SER A 267 -11.54 1.91 19.93
N ASP A 268 -12.71 2.53 20.04
CA ASP A 268 -13.12 3.42 21.13
C ASP A 268 -12.18 4.61 21.38
N GLN A 269 -11.33 4.99 20.42
CA GLN A 269 -10.41 6.14 20.54
C GLN A 269 -11.07 7.49 20.20
N LEU A 270 -12.17 7.47 19.44
CA LEU A 270 -12.88 8.67 18.97
C LEU A 270 -14.41 8.54 19.16
N PHE A 271 -15.10 9.65 19.45
CA PHE A 271 -16.56 9.71 19.60
C PHE A 271 -17.22 10.73 18.65
#